data_AF-A0A3M6GJR8-F1
#
_entry.id   AF-A0A3M6GJR8-F1
#
_cell.length_a   1.000
_cell.length_b   1.000
_cell.length_c   1.000
_cell.angle_alpha   90.00
_cell.angle_beta   90.00
_cell.angle_gamma   90.00
#
_symmetry.space_group_name_H-M   'P 1'
#
loop_
_entity.id
_entity.type
_entity.pdbx_description
1 polymer ?
#
loop_
_entity_poly.entity_id
_entity_poly.type
_entity_poly.pdbx_seq_one_letter_code
_entity_poly.pdbx_strand_id
1 'polypeptide(L)'
;MTRSEVRQKLEMAWWRQLGLTLAPLLVVCVFFGASEPLIPVLAIPLFIAGVGSMFVSLKPFGAYKRALTATQAALDTPEEP
;
A
#
# COMPACT_ATOMS: atom_id res chain seq x y z
N MET A 1 -5.33 12.89 -20.67
CA MET A 1 -4.41 13.54 -19.71
C MET A 1 -3.06 13.61 -20.43
N THR A 2 -2.08 14.37 -19.98
CA THR A 2 -0.73 14.19 -20.54
C THR A 2 0.03 13.15 -19.70
N ARG A 3 1.00 12.44 -20.31
CA ARG A 3 1.88 11.50 -19.60
C ARG A 3 2.53 12.15 -18.34
N SER A 4 2.81 13.46 -18.37
CA SER A 4 3.36 14.21 -17.24
C SER A 4 2.35 14.38 -16.08
N GLU A 5 1.08 14.65 -16.37
CA GLU A 5 0.02 14.74 -15.36
C GLU A 5 -0.24 13.39 -14.67
N VAL A 6 -0.22 12.29 -15.43
CA VAL A 6 -0.35 10.92 -14.90
C VAL A 6 0.79 10.64 -13.92
N ARG A 7 2.03 10.95 -14.32
CA ARG A 7 3.21 10.74 -13.49
C ARG A 7 3.14 11.53 -12.18
N GLN A 8 2.75 12.81 -12.23
CA GLN A 8 2.61 13.62 -11.02
C GLN A 8 1.57 13.05 -10.05
N LYS A 9 0.44 12.54 -10.58
CA LYS A 9 -0.59 11.88 -9.76
C LYS A 9 -0.07 10.60 -9.12
N LEU A 10 0.72 9.81 -9.84
CA LEU A 10 1.34 8.59 -9.32
C LEU A 10 2.39 8.89 -8.25
N GLU A 11 3.23 9.90 -8.44
CA GLU A 11 4.20 10.36 -7.43
C GLU A 11 3.49 10.77 -6.13
N MET A 12 2.40 11.53 -6.23
CA MET A 12 1.58 11.90 -5.06
C MET A 12 0.93 10.68 -4.39
N ALA A 13 0.40 9.75 -5.19
CA ALA A 13 -0.21 8.52 -4.67
C ALA A 13 0.83 7.64 -3.95
N TRP A 14 2.06 7.58 -4.46
CA TRP A 14 3.17 6.87 -3.84
C TRP A 14 3.50 7.43 -2.44
N TRP A 15 3.63 8.75 -2.30
CA TRP A 15 3.89 9.38 -1.00
C TRP A 15 2.76 9.12 0.01
N ARG A 16 1.50 9.13 -0.45
CA ARG A 16 0.35 8.78 0.40
C ARG A 16 0.42 7.32 0.86
N GLN A 17 0.70 6.39 -0.05
CA GLN A 17 0.86 4.96 0.26
C GLN A 17 1.99 4.73 1.26
N LEU A 18 3.14 5.39 1.07
CA LEU A 18 4.27 5.31 1.97
C LEU A 18 3.89 5.79 3.37
N GLY A 19 3.23 6.95 3.48
CA GLY A 19 2.72 7.47 4.75
C GLY A 19 1.73 6.52 5.41
N LEU A 20 0.75 6.00 4.67
CA LEU A 20 -0.24 5.02 5.15
C LEU A 20 0.40 3.72 5.65
N THR A 21 1.48 3.28 5.00
CA THR A 21 2.18 2.02 5.34
C THR A 21 3.04 2.20 6.58
N LEU A 22 3.73 3.34 6.72
CA LEU A 22 4.64 3.60 7.84
C LEU A 22 3.94 4.17 9.08
N ALA A 23 2.80 4.86 8.92
CA ALA A 23 2.13 5.52 10.04
C ALA A 23 1.79 4.57 11.20
N PRO A 24 1.22 3.35 10.99
CA PRO A 24 0.95 2.43 12.09
C PRO A 24 2.22 2.03 12.85
N LEU A 25 3.32 1.80 12.12
CA LEU A 25 4.61 1.45 12.73
C LEU A 25 5.15 2.60 13.59
N LEU A 26 5.12 3.83 13.06
CA LEU A 26 5.57 5.02 13.79
C LEU A 26 4.75 5.27 15.05
N VAL A 27 3.43 5.08 15.00
CA VAL A 27 2.54 5.17 16.18
C VAL A 27 2.96 4.15 17.23
N VAL A 28 3.22 2.90 16.83
CA VAL A 28 3.67 1.87 17.78
C VAL A 28 5.04 2.25 18.40
N CYS A 29 6.00 2.69 17.58
CA CYS A 29 7.33 3.08 18.07
C CYS A 29 7.27 4.25 19.06
N VAL A 30 6.48 5.29 18.80
CA VAL A 30 6.39 6.50 19.64
C VAL A 30 5.67 6.22 20.96
N PHE A 31 4.56 5.47 20.94
CA PHE A 31 3.71 5.31 22.13
C PHE A 31 4.00 4.04 22.94
N PHE A 32 4.60 3.01 22.35
CA PHE A 32 4.78 1.69 22.97
C PHE A 32 6.24 1.21 23.02
N GLY A 33 7.19 1.98 22.47
CA GLY A 33 8.61 1.60 22.39
C GLY A 33 9.34 1.49 23.74
N ALA A 34 8.80 2.10 24.81
CA ALA A 34 9.43 2.12 26.15
C ALA A 34 8.71 1.23 27.20
N SER A 35 7.60 0.58 26.84
CA SER A 35 6.79 -0.19 27.79
C SER A 35 7.17 -1.68 27.77
N GLU A 36 8.03 -2.11 28.71
CA GLU A 36 8.43 -3.52 28.90
C GLU A 36 7.27 -4.54 29.08
N PRO A 37 6.13 -4.24 29.73
CA PRO A 37 5.12 -5.28 29.98
C PRO A 37 4.04 -5.42 28.90
N LEU A 38 3.94 -4.51 27.91
CA LEU A 38 2.84 -4.53 26.93
C LEU A 38 3.11 -5.40 25.69
N ILE A 39 4.40 -5.59 25.34
CA ILE A 39 4.82 -6.29 24.12
C ILE A 39 4.35 -7.76 24.07
N PRO A 40 4.39 -8.57 25.14
CA PRO A 40 4.01 -9.98 25.06
C PRO A 40 2.52 -10.21 24.75
N VAL A 41 1.64 -9.36 25.30
CA VAL A 41 0.18 -9.48 25.12
C VAL A 41 -0.26 -9.02 23.73
N LEU A 42 0.39 -7.99 23.20
CA LEU A 42 0.10 -7.42 21.88
C LEU A 42 0.78 -8.17 20.73
N ALA A 43 1.80 -8.99 21.00
CA ALA A 43 2.56 -9.72 19.98
C ALA A 43 1.68 -10.59 19.09
N ILE A 44 0.82 -11.44 19.68
CA ILE A 44 -0.07 -12.34 18.91
C ILE A 44 -1.11 -11.54 18.10
N PRO A 45 -1.84 -10.57 18.68
CA PRO A 45 -2.76 -9.72 17.92
C PRO A 45 -2.10 -8.96 16.77
N LEU A 46 -0.92 -8.35 16.97
CA LEU A 46 -0.20 -7.65 15.91
C LEU A 46 0.28 -8.61 14.81
N PHE A 47 0.74 -9.80 15.20
CA PHE A 47 1.13 -10.83 14.24
C PHE A 47 -0.05 -11.26 13.37
N ILE A 48 -1.21 -11.57 13.97
CA ILE A 48 -2.43 -11.94 13.25
C ILE A 48 -2.91 -10.79 12.36
N ALA A 49 -2.91 -9.55 12.86
CA ALA A 49 -3.29 -8.37 12.09
C ALA A 49 -2.34 -8.16 10.89
N GLY A 50 -1.03 -8.32 11.10
CA GLY A 50 -0.01 -8.24 10.06
C GLY A 50 -0.20 -9.30 8.98
N VAL A 51 -0.33 -10.57 9.37
CA VAL A 51 -0.60 -11.67 8.44
C VAL A 51 -1.91 -11.46 7.71
N GLY A 52 -3.00 -11.12 8.42
CA GLY A 52 -4.30 -10.85 7.84
C GLY A 52 -4.29 -9.69 6.83
N SER A 53 -3.49 -8.65 7.08
CA SER A 53 -3.36 -7.51 6.17
C SER A 53 -2.81 -7.92 4.79
N MET A 54 -1.98 -8.96 4.72
CA MET A 54 -1.46 -9.48 3.44
C MET A 54 -2.60 -9.97 2.53
N PHE A 55 -3.69 -10.48 3.11
CA PHE A 55 -4.84 -11.02 2.37
C PHE A 55 -5.83 -9.94 1.91
N VAL A 56 -5.78 -8.73 2.49
CA VAL A 56 -6.63 -7.59 2.07
C VAL A 56 -6.36 -7.22 0.61
N SER A 57 -5.13 -7.41 0.15
CA SER A 57 -4.72 -7.12 -1.23
C SER A 57 -5.23 -8.15 -2.25
N LEU A 58 -5.68 -9.34 -1.84
CA LEU A 58 -6.07 -10.41 -2.77
C LEU A 58 -7.30 -10.06 -3.60
N LYS A 59 -8.31 -9.44 -2.98
CA LYS A 59 -9.55 -9.05 -3.68
C LYS A 59 -9.29 -8.04 -4.81
N PRO A 60 -8.54 -6.94 -4.59
CA PRO A 60 -8.21 -6.02 -5.69
C PRO A 60 -7.15 -6.56 -6.66
N PHE A 61 -6.35 -7.57 -6.30
CA PHE A 61 -5.26 -8.08 -7.15
C PHE A 61 -5.72 -8.53 -8.54
N GLY A 62 -6.89 -9.16 -8.66
CA GLY A 62 -7.45 -9.56 -9.96
C GLY A 62 -7.80 -8.36 -10.85
N ALA A 63 -8.32 -7.28 -10.27
CA ALA A 63 -8.59 -6.04 -11.00
C ALA A 63 -7.29 -5.35 -11.43
N TYR A 64 -6.30 -5.30 -10.54
CA TYR A 64 -4.96 -4.80 -10.85
C TYR A 64 -4.34 -5.53 -12.04
N LYS A 65 -4.35 -6.87 -12.05
CA LYS A 65 -3.79 -7.66 -13.15
C LYS A 65 -4.45 -7.34 -14.49
N ARG A 66 -5.79 -7.27 -14.53
CA ARG A 66 -6.51 -6.91 -15.76
C ARG A 66 -6.17 -5.50 -16.24
N ALA A 67 -6.11 -4.53 -15.32
CA ALA A 67 -5.71 -3.17 -15.64
C ALA A 67 -4.27 -3.09 -16.17
N LEU A 68 -3.35 -3.85 -15.59
CA LEU A 68 -1.97 -3.93 -16.06
C LEU A 68 -1.89 -4.47 -17.49
N THR A 69 -2.61 -5.56 -17.79
CA THR A 69 -2.68 -6.11 -19.15
C THR A 69 -3.27 -5.12 -20.15
N ALA A 70 -4.36 -4.43 -19.77
CA ALA A 70 -4.97 -3.41 -20.63
C ALA A 70 -4.02 -2.22 -20.87
N THR A 71 -3.29 -1.80 -19.84
CA THR A 71 -2.30 -0.71 -19.95
C THR A 71 -1.16 -1.11 -20.87
N GLN A 72 -0.66 -2.34 -20.75
CA GLN A 72 0.40 -2.85 -21.64
C GLN A 72 -0.08 -2.98 -23.09
N ALA A 73 -1.34 -3.35 -23.32
CA ALA A 73 -1.90 -3.45 -24.66
C ALA A 73 -2.08 -2.08 -25.35
N ALA A 74 -2.31 -1.02 -24.57
CA ALA A 74 -2.45 0.34 -25.06
C ALA A 74 -1.11 1.09 -25.18
N LEU A 75 0.00 0.52 -24.70
CA LEU A 75 1.31 1.17 -24.72
C LEU A 75 1.76 1.43 -26.18
N ASP A 76 2.19 2.66 -26.45
CA ASP A 76 2.58 3.19 -27.76
C ASP A 76 1.47 3.15 -28.83
N THR A 77 0.20 3.06 -28.42
CA THR A 77 -0.96 3.19 -29.33
C THR A 77 -1.66 4.54 -29.17
N PRO A 78 -2.48 4.98 -30.14
CA PRO A 78 -3.26 6.22 -30.02
C PRO A 78 -4.25 6.23 -28.85
N GLU A 79 -4.56 5.06 -28.27
CA GLU A 79 -5.45 4.89 -27.13
C GLU A 79 -4.77 5.13 -25.77
N GLU A 80 -3.48 5.50 -25.74
CA GLU A 80 -2.80 5.89 -24.50
C GLU A 80 -3.45 7.12 -23.82
N PRO A 81 -3.62 7.10 -22.49
CA PRO A 81 -4.27 8.18 -21.72
C PRO A 81 -3.40 9.39 -21.39
#